data_AF-A0A800F8L1-F1
#
_entry.id   AF-A0A800F8L1-F1
#
_cell.length_a   1.000
_cell.length_b   1.000
_cell.length_c   1.000
_cell.angle_alpha   90.00
_cell.angle_beta   90.00
_cell.angle_gamma   90.00
#
_symmetry.space_group_name_H-M   'P 1'
#
loop_
_entity.id
_entity.type
_entity.pdbx_description
1 polymer ?
#
loop_
_entity_poly.entity_id
_entity_poly.type
_entity_poly.pdbx_seq_one_letter_code
_entity_poly.pdbx_strand_id
1 'polypeptide(L)'
;MDPLGIVPAAAVALLLGVVGYVARGLVERTRQKRAQAAARDEASKILAHAQEEADRLLKSKLLEGKEEVFRLRESWEKEELRLREDSERSEGRLTERSEALDRRFETLNERESMQDRRSREFEEREEKLEQTTQDLDRLHTEVRQKLESTAGVSVAEAKRQLVQDL
;
A
#
# COMPACT_ATOMS: atom_id res chain seq x y z
N MET A 1 29.73 -101.71 51.63
CA MET A 1 29.29 -101.60 50.23
C MET A 1 30.33 -102.31 49.38
N ASP A 2 29.91 -103.26 48.57
CA ASP A 2 30.84 -104.12 47.84
C ASP A 2 31.56 -103.33 46.73
N PRO A 3 32.89 -103.39 46.64
CA PRO A 3 33.68 -102.61 45.68
C PRO A 3 33.32 -102.91 44.20
N LEU A 4 32.70 -104.06 43.91
CA LEU A 4 32.22 -104.42 42.57
C LEU A 4 31.01 -103.60 42.08
N GLY A 5 30.20 -103.00 42.96
CA GLY A 5 29.00 -102.24 42.57
C GLY A 5 29.24 -100.75 42.31
N ILE A 6 30.34 -100.20 42.85
CA ILE A 6 30.60 -98.74 42.85
C ILE A 6 31.12 -98.27 41.49
N VAL A 7 31.98 -99.06 40.84
CA VAL A 7 32.60 -98.74 39.54
C VAL A 7 31.57 -98.58 38.40
N PRO A 8 30.61 -99.51 38.17
CA PRO A 8 29.61 -99.33 37.13
C PRO A 8 28.64 -98.18 37.43
N ALA A 9 28.30 -97.94 38.69
CA ALA A 9 27.45 -96.81 39.08
C ALA A 9 28.13 -95.46 38.80
N ALA A 10 29.43 -95.34 39.09
CA ALA A 10 30.21 -94.14 38.79
C ALA A 10 30.32 -93.90 37.27
N ALA A 11 30.51 -94.95 36.47
CA ALA A 11 30.56 -94.84 35.00
C ALA A 11 29.23 -94.36 34.41
N VAL A 12 28.09 -94.88 34.90
CA VAL A 12 26.76 -94.43 34.48
C VAL A 12 26.51 -92.97 34.88
N ALA A 13 26.88 -92.57 36.10
CA ALA A 13 26.76 -91.19 36.55
C ALA A 13 27.58 -90.23 35.68
N LEU A 14 28.79 -90.63 35.27
CA LEU A 14 29.66 -89.84 34.42
C LEU A 14 29.10 -89.71 32.99
N LEU A 15 28.58 -90.80 32.42
CA LEU A 15 27.88 -90.77 31.13
C LEU A 15 26.63 -89.87 31.16
N LEU A 16 25.80 -89.97 32.20
CA LEU A 16 24.64 -89.09 32.37
C LEU A 16 25.05 -87.62 32.54
N GLY A 17 26.15 -87.36 33.24
CA GLY A 17 26.73 -86.02 33.36
C GLY A 17 27.18 -85.45 32.01
N VAL A 18 27.86 -86.25 31.18
CA VAL A 18 28.29 -85.83 29.83
C VAL A 18 27.08 -85.58 28.92
N VAL A 19 26.09 -86.49 28.92
CA VAL A 19 24.86 -86.32 28.13
C VAL A 19 24.10 -85.07 28.59
N GLY A 20 23.97 -84.84 29.90
CA GLY A 20 23.34 -83.65 30.45
C GLY A 20 24.07 -82.35 30.07
N TYR A 21 25.40 -82.36 30.09
CA TYR A 21 26.23 -81.22 29.68
C TYR A 21 26.05 -80.90 28.18
N VAL A 22 26.10 -81.92 27.32
CA VAL A 22 25.90 -81.75 25.86
C VAL A 22 24.47 -81.30 25.54
N ALA A 23 23.46 -81.92 26.15
CA ALA A 23 22.06 -81.53 25.97
C ALA A 23 21.81 -80.08 26.41
N ARG A 24 22.36 -79.67 27.57
CA ARG A 24 22.31 -78.27 28.03
C ARG A 24 22.99 -77.33 27.03
N GLY A 25 24.15 -77.69 26.51
CA GLY A 25 24.85 -76.88 25.51
C GLY A 25 24.05 -76.68 24.22
N LEU A 26 23.33 -77.71 23.75
CA LEU A 26 22.46 -77.63 22.58
C LEU A 26 21.21 -76.76 22.84
N VAL A 27 20.57 -76.91 24.00
CA VAL A 27 19.42 -76.08 24.40
C VAL A 27 19.84 -74.61 24.53
N GLU A 28 21.00 -74.33 25.13
CA GLU A 28 21.48 -72.96 25.28
C GLU A 28 21.81 -72.32 23.93
N ARG A 29 22.48 -73.05 23.03
CA ARG A 29 22.76 -72.57 21.66
C ARG A 29 21.47 -72.28 20.88
N THR A 30 20.44 -73.13 21.00
CA THR A 30 19.16 -72.88 20.32
C THR A 30 18.40 -71.69 20.92
N ARG A 31 18.44 -71.50 22.24
CA ARG A 31 17.91 -70.31 22.91
C ARG A 31 18.61 -69.04 22.46
N GLN A 32 19.93 -69.02 22.43
CA GLN A 32 20.72 -67.88 21.97
C GLN A 32 20.42 -67.54 20.50
N LYS A 33 20.33 -68.55 19.62
CA LYS A 33 19.95 -68.33 18.21
C LYS A 33 18.54 -67.73 18.09
N ARG A 34 17.57 -68.23 18.86
CA ARG A 34 16.20 -67.68 18.87
C ARG A 34 16.17 -66.25 19.42
N ALA A 35 16.88 -65.98 20.50
CA ALA A 35 17.00 -64.64 21.07
C ALA A 35 17.64 -63.66 20.08
N GLN A 36 18.71 -64.07 19.39
CA GLN A 36 19.35 -63.25 18.35
C GLN A 36 18.42 -63.04 17.14
N ALA A 37 17.68 -64.06 16.71
CA ALA A 37 16.71 -63.93 15.64
C ALA A 37 15.58 -62.96 16.01
N ALA A 38 15.04 -63.08 17.22
CA ALA A 38 14.02 -62.16 17.74
C ALA A 38 14.55 -60.73 17.86
N ALA A 39 15.78 -60.54 18.36
CA ALA A 39 16.39 -59.21 18.44
C ALA A 39 16.62 -58.59 17.06
N ARG A 40 16.99 -59.38 16.05
CA ARG A 40 17.13 -58.92 14.65
C ARG A 40 15.79 -58.56 14.03
N ASP A 41 14.77 -59.39 14.25
CA ASP A 41 13.40 -59.12 13.79
C ASP A 41 12.89 -57.81 14.40
N GLU A 42 13.04 -57.64 15.72
CA GLU A 42 12.63 -56.43 16.41
C GLU A 42 13.40 -55.19 15.92
N ALA A 43 14.73 -55.29 15.77
CA ALA A 43 15.52 -54.20 15.19
C ALA A 43 15.06 -53.84 13.77
N SER A 44 14.71 -54.83 12.95
CA SER A 44 14.21 -54.58 11.59
C SER A 44 12.85 -53.90 11.60
N LYS A 45 11.95 -54.24 12.54
CA LYS A 45 10.66 -53.57 12.71
C LYS A 45 10.84 -52.13 13.17
N ILE A 46 11.73 -51.87 14.13
CA ILE A 46 12.04 -50.52 14.60
C ILE A 46 12.54 -49.66 13.43
N LEU A 47 13.47 -50.18 12.63
CA LEU A 47 14.00 -49.46 11.47
C LEU A 47 12.93 -49.20 10.40
N ALA A 48 12.08 -50.19 10.10
CA ALA A 48 10.99 -50.03 9.15
C ALA A 48 9.98 -48.98 9.61
N HIS A 49 9.61 -49.00 10.90
CA HIS A 49 8.71 -48.02 11.49
C HIS A 49 9.32 -46.61 11.47
N ALA A 50 10.59 -46.47 11.86
CA ALA A 50 11.28 -45.18 11.83
C ALA A 50 11.38 -44.61 10.40
N GLN A 51 11.59 -45.46 9.39
CA GLN A 51 11.57 -45.05 7.98
C GLN A 51 10.18 -44.59 7.54
N GLU A 52 9.13 -45.34 7.89
CA GLU A 52 7.76 -44.98 7.54
C GLU A 52 7.33 -43.67 8.22
N GLU A 53 7.68 -43.47 9.50
CA GLU A 53 7.42 -42.23 10.23
C GLU A 53 8.17 -41.04 9.63
N ALA A 54 9.45 -41.23 9.27
CA ALA A 54 10.24 -40.19 8.61
C ALA A 54 9.62 -39.77 7.27
N ASP A 55 9.19 -40.74 6.45
CA ASP A 55 8.53 -40.48 5.17
C ASP A 55 7.18 -39.78 5.36
N ARG A 56 6.39 -40.19 6.36
CA ARG A 56 5.13 -39.54 6.72
C ARG A 56 5.35 -38.11 7.18
N LEU A 57 6.33 -37.88 8.05
CA LEU A 57 6.67 -36.55 8.55
C LEU A 57 7.14 -35.63 7.42
N LEU A 58 8.01 -36.13 6.53
CA LEU A 58 8.51 -35.36 5.39
C LEU A 58 7.38 -34.96 4.45
N LYS A 59 6.46 -35.89 4.12
CA LYS A 59 5.29 -35.59 3.29
C LYS A 59 4.34 -34.60 3.97
N SER A 60 4.09 -34.77 5.26
CA SER A 60 3.25 -33.87 6.05
C SER A 60 3.82 -32.45 6.09
N LYS A 61 5.12 -32.30 6.35
CA LYS A 61 5.79 -30.99 6.38
C LYS A 61 5.87 -30.34 5.00
N LEU A 62 6.06 -31.13 3.94
CA LEU A 62 5.99 -30.62 2.58
C LEU A 62 4.59 -30.09 2.23
N LEU A 63 3.53 -30.80 2.67
CA LEU A 63 2.15 -30.37 2.44
C LEU A 63 1.84 -29.10 3.25
N GLU A 64 2.20 -29.07 4.52
CA GLU A 64 2.04 -27.89 5.40
C GLU A 64 2.73 -26.66 4.81
N GLY A 65 3.97 -26.81 4.33
CA GLY A 65 4.69 -25.71 3.67
C GLY A 65 4.02 -25.25 2.37
N LYS A 66 3.45 -26.16 1.57
CA LYS A 66 2.68 -25.79 0.38
C LYS A 66 1.41 -25.02 0.76
N GLU A 67 0.68 -25.47 1.76
CA GLU A 67 -0.53 -24.79 2.26
C GLU A 67 -0.22 -23.39 2.79
N GLU A 68 0.90 -23.21 3.48
CA GLU A 68 1.36 -21.90 3.95
C GLU A 68 1.69 -20.97 2.78
N VAL A 69 2.39 -21.45 1.77
CA VAL A 69 2.67 -20.68 0.54
C VAL A 69 1.38 -20.27 -0.16
N PHE A 70 0.40 -21.17 -0.27
CA PHE A 70 -0.90 -20.84 -0.85
C PHE A 70 -1.65 -19.78 -0.03
N ARG A 71 -1.66 -19.91 1.31
CA ARG A 71 -2.27 -18.92 2.20
C ARG A 71 -1.60 -17.55 2.09
N LEU A 72 -0.26 -17.52 2.05
CA LEU A 72 0.49 -16.29 1.89
C LEU A 72 0.17 -15.63 0.55
N ARG A 73 0.12 -16.41 -0.53
CA ARG A 73 -0.25 -15.92 -1.86
C ARG A 73 -1.67 -15.36 -1.89
N GLU A 74 -2.65 -16.06 -1.32
CA GLU A 74 -4.03 -15.57 -1.25
C GLU A 74 -4.12 -14.28 -0.45
N SER A 75 -3.40 -14.16 0.67
CA SER A 75 -3.36 -12.94 1.47
C SER A 75 -2.74 -11.77 0.69
N TRP A 76 -1.70 -12.04 -0.10
CA TRP A 76 -1.04 -11.04 -0.93
C TRP A 76 -1.92 -10.59 -2.09
N GLU A 77 -2.59 -11.52 -2.79
CA GLU A 77 -3.53 -11.18 -3.87
C GLU A 77 -4.72 -10.34 -3.35
N LYS A 78 -5.22 -10.61 -2.13
CA LYS A 78 -6.25 -9.80 -1.48
C LYS A 78 -5.75 -8.38 -1.16
N GLU A 79 -4.54 -8.26 -0.62
CA GLU A 79 -3.95 -6.96 -0.29
C GLU A 79 -3.65 -6.14 -1.55
N GLU A 80 -3.11 -6.78 -2.60
CA GLU A 80 -2.87 -6.14 -3.90
C GLU A 80 -4.17 -5.59 -4.50
N LEU A 81 -5.25 -6.39 -4.50
CA LEU A 81 -6.55 -5.94 -4.98
C LEU A 81 -7.05 -4.73 -4.18
N ARG A 82 -6.88 -4.75 -2.85
CA ARG A 82 -7.31 -3.66 -1.97
C ARG A 82 -6.54 -2.37 -2.25
N LEU A 83 -5.21 -2.47 -2.38
CA LEU A 83 -4.35 -1.34 -2.72
C LEU A 83 -4.67 -0.79 -4.10
N ARG A 84 -4.98 -1.66 -5.07
CA ARG A 84 -5.41 -1.25 -6.40
C ARG A 84 -6.72 -0.48 -6.36
N GLU A 85 -7.74 -0.99 -5.66
CA GLU A 85 -9.02 -0.29 -5.50
C GLU A 85 -8.85 1.07 -4.82
N ASP A 86 -8.00 1.16 -3.79
CA ASP A 86 -7.72 2.41 -3.10
C ASP A 86 -6.98 3.42 -3.99
N SER A 87 -6.05 2.93 -4.84
CA SER A 87 -5.38 3.75 -5.86
C SER A 87 -6.38 4.28 -6.87
N GLU A 88 -7.22 3.42 -7.46
CA GLU A 88 -8.24 3.80 -8.44
C GLU A 88 -9.23 4.82 -7.85
N ARG A 89 -9.64 4.66 -6.58
CA ARG A 89 -10.46 5.65 -5.86
C ARG A 89 -9.74 6.98 -5.64
N SER A 90 -8.44 6.96 -5.36
CA SER A 90 -7.64 8.16 -5.20
C SER A 90 -7.48 8.90 -6.54
N GLU A 91 -7.19 8.17 -7.60
CA GLU A 91 -7.07 8.70 -8.97
C GLU A 91 -8.39 9.32 -9.43
N GLY A 92 -9.53 8.65 -9.21
CA GLY A 92 -10.85 9.22 -9.52
C GLY A 92 -11.10 10.57 -8.83
N ARG A 93 -10.80 10.67 -7.53
CA ARG A 93 -10.92 11.93 -6.77
C ARG A 93 -9.98 13.02 -7.28
N LEU A 94 -8.78 12.66 -7.74
CA LEU A 94 -7.82 13.60 -8.34
C LEU A 94 -8.33 14.11 -9.69
N THR A 95 -8.86 13.23 -10.53
CA THR A 95 -9.45 13.59 -11.83
C THR A 95 -10.63 14.55 -11.64
N GLU A 96 -11.58 14.22 -10.77
CA GLU A 96 -12.73 15.10 -10.45
C GLU A 96 -12.27 16.49 -9.98
N ARG A 97 -11.23 16.53 -9.14
CA ARG A 97 -10.66 17.79 -8.64
C ARG A 97 -9.96 18.57 -9.75
N SER A 98 -9.25 17.90 -10.66
CA SER A 98 -8.62 18.52 -11.83
C SER A 98 -9.67 19.18 -12.71
N GLU A 99 -10.71 18.44 -13.10
CA GLU A 99 -11.80 18.98 -13.94
C GLU A 99 -12.53 20.14 -13.26
N ALA A 100 -12.73 20.08 -11.93
CA ALA A 100 -13.32 21.18 -11.18
C ALA A 100 -12.42 22.42 -11.15
N LEU A 101 -11.10 22.26 -11.12
CA LEU A 101 -10.14 23.36 -11.22
C LEU A 101 -10.11 23.94 -12.64
N ASP A 102 -10.15 23.12 -13.67
CA ASP A 102 -10.19 23.56 -15.07
C ASP A 102 -11.43 24.42 -15.35
N ARG A 103 -12.61 23.97 -14.92
CA ARG A 103 -13.85 24.77 -15.03
C ARG A 103 -13.77 26.11 -14.29
N ARG A 104 -13.15 26.13 -13.10
CA ARG A 104 -12.93 27.36 -12.33
C ARG A 104 -11.96 28.29 -13.05
N PHE A 105 -10.92 27.75 -13.66
CA PHE A 105 -9.93 28.50 -14.42
C PHE A 105 -10.55 29.13 -15.67
N GLU A 106 -11.35 28.39 -16.42
CA GLU A 106 -12.13 28.93 -17.55
C GLU A 106 -13.05 30.08 -17.11
N THR A 107 -13.80 29.88 -16.02
CA THR A 107 -14.67 30.93 -15.45
C THR A 107 -13.87 32.18 -15.04
N LEU A 108 -12.67 32.01 -14.48
CA LEU A 108 -11.80 33.13 -14.12
C LEU A 108 -11.30 33.88 -15.36
N ASN A 109 -10.87 33.17 -16.40
CA ASN A 109 -10.42 33.78 -17.67
C ASN A 109 -11.55 34.57 -18.35
N GLU A 110 -12.78 34.05 -18.35
CA GLU A 110 -13.93 34.78 -18.88
C GLU A 110 -14.18 36.08 -18.10
N ARG A 111 -14.10 36.02 -16.77
CA ARG A 111 -14.26 37.21 -15.92
C ARG A 111 -13.15 38.22 -16.12
N GLU A 112 -11.90 37.76 -16.28
CA GLU A 112 -10.75 38.62 -16.58
C GLU A 112 -10.92 39.32 -17.94
N SER A 113 -11.32 38.58 -18.97
CA SER A 113 -11.62 39.15 -20.31
C SER A 113 -12.74 40.20 -20.25
N MET A 114 -13.79 39.93 -19.47
CA MET A 114 -14.88 40.90 -19.25
C MET A 114 -14.41 42.14 -18.49
N GLN A 115 -13.52 41.97 -17.51
CA GLN A 115 -12.94 43.07 -16.74
C GLN A 115 -12.04 43.95 -17.62
N ASP A 116 -11.19 43.34 -18.45
CA ASP A 116 -10.32 44.04 -19.41
C ASP A 116 -11.14 44.86 -20.42
N ARG A 117 -12.21 44.28 -20.99
CA ARG A 117 -13.14 45.02 -21.87
C ARG A 117 -13.77 46.23 -21.18
N ARG A 118 -14.23 46.05 -19.93
CA ARG A 118 -14.80 47.15 -19.14
C ARG A 118 -13.77 48.22 -18.82
N SER A 119 -12.52 47.86 -18.54
CA SER A 119 -11.43 48.82 -18.30
C SER A 119 -11.23 49.70 -19.52
N ARG A 120 -11.13 49.09 -20.70
CA ARG A 120 -10.98 49.83 -21.97
C ARG A 120 -12.16 50.75 -22.25
N GLU A 121 -13.39 50.27 -22.02
CA GLU A 121 -14.60 51.10 -22.18
C GLU A 121 -14.60 52.30 -21.22
N PHE A 122 -14.11 52.13 -19.99
CA PHE A 122 -13.96 53.24 -19.04
C PHE A 122 -12.88 54.22 -19.47
N GLU A 123 -11.71 53.73 -19.91
CA GLU A 123 -10.62 54.57 -20.43
C GLU A 123 -11.10 55.42 -21.62
N GLU A 124 -11.81 54.84 -22.59
CA GLU A 124 -12.37 55.58 -23.73
C GLU A 124 -13.39 56.64 -23.31
N ARG A 125 -14.20 56.36 -22.28
CA ARG A 125 -15.17 57.32 -21.74
C ARG A 125 -14.49 58.45 -21.01
N GLU A 126 -13.44 58.15 -20.25
CA GLU A 126 -12.65 59.14 -19.52
C GLU A 126 -11.97 60.09 -20.50
N GLU A 127 -11.36 59.58 -21.57
CA GLU A 127 -10.75 60.40 -22.63
C GLU A 127 -11.79 61.32 -23.31
N LYS A 128 -12.97 60.79 -23.66
CA LYS A 128 -14.06 61.60 -24.25
C LYS A 128 -14.57 62.67 -23.29
N LEU A 129 -14.68 62.34 -22.01
CA LEU A 129 -15.12 63.28 -20.98
C LEU A 129 -14.09 64.42 -20.87
N GLU A 130 -12.80 64.09 -20.82
CA GLU A 130 -11.72 65.06 -20.75
C GLU A 130 -11.71 65.99 -21.98
N GLN A 131 -11.85 65.44 -23.19
CA GLN A 131 -11.99 66.24 -24.42
C GLN A 131 -13.20 67.19 -24.35
N THR A 132 -14.35 66.69 -23.89
CA THR A 132 -15.56 67.50 -23.76
C THR A 132 -15.39 68.61 -22.72
N THR A 133 -14.73 68.33 -21.60
CA THR A 133 -14.41 69.33 -20.58
C THR A 133 -13.50 70.41 -21.13
N GLN A 134 -12.44 70.05 -21.86
CA GLN A 134 -11.54 71.01 -22.51
C GLN A 134 -12.28 71.88 -23.55
N ASP A 135 -13.15 71.28 -24.36
CA ASP A 135 -13.97 72.01 -25.34
C ASP A 135 -14.95 72.99 -24.66
N LEU A 136 -15.60 72.56 -23.58
CA LEU A 136 -16.50 73.41 -22.78
C LEU A 136 -15.75 74.58 -22.14
N ASP A 137 -14.56 74.35 -21.58
CA ASP A 137 -13.72 75.41 -21.00
C ASP A 137 -13.28 76.43 -22.06
N ARG A 138 -12.94 75.96 -23.27
CA ARG A 138 -12.64 76.84 -24.42
C ARG A 138 -13.85 77.66 -24.84
N LEU A 139 -15.00 77.02 -25.07
CA LEU A 139 -16.26 77.68 -25.44
C LEU A 139 -16.70 78.70 -24.38
N HIS A 140 -16.59 78.34 -23.10
CA HIS A 140 -16.91 79.24 -22.00
C HIS A 140 -16.01 80.49 -22.03
N THR A 141 -14.71 80.32 -22.31
CA THR A 141 -13.77 81.43 -22.48
C THR A 141 -14.12 82.31 -23.69
N GLU A 142 -14.42 81.72 -24.84
CA GLU A 142 -14.82 82.44 -26.06
C GLU A 142 -16.12 83.22 -25.89
N VAL A 143 -17.14 82.61 -25.29
CA VAL A 143 -18.43 83.24 -24.99
C VAL A 143 -18.24 84.43 -24.06
N ARG A 144 -17.42 84.27 -23.01
CA ARG A 144 -17.09 85.36 -22.09
C ARG A 144 -16.42 86.52 -22.80
N GLN A 145 -15.42 86.26 -23.65
CA GLN A 145 -14.74 87.29 -24.44
C GLN A 145 -15.70 88.02 -25.40
N LYS A 146 -16.60 87.30 -26.09
CA LYS A 146 -17.62 87.91 -26.95
C LYS A 146 -18.60 88.79 -26.16
N LEU A 147 -19.04 88.35 -24.99
CA LEU A 147 -19.91 89.12 -24.10
C LEU A 147 -19.23 90.41 -23.64
N GLU A 148 -17.97 90.33 -23.19
CA GLU A 148 -17.17 91.51 -22.81
C GLU A 148 -17.00 92.48 -23.99
N SER A 149 -16.70 91.96 -25.19
CA SER A 149 -16.59 92.77 -26.41
C SER A 149 -17.90 93.44 -26.83
N THR A 150 -19.04 92.76 -26.66
CA THR A 150 -20.35 93.29 -27.07
C THR A 150 -20.90 94.29 -26.04
N ALA A 151 -20.67 94.03 -24.75
CA ALA A 151 -21.05 94.92 -23.66
C ALA A 151 -20.15 96.16 -23.56
N GLY A 152 -18.95 96.13 -24.16
CA GLY A 152 -17.99 97.24 -24.13
C GLY A 152 -17.34 97.48 -22.76
N VAL A 153 -17.55 96.56 -21.82
CA VAL A 153 -16.97 96.57 -20.46
C VAL A 153 -16.56 95.15 -20.07
N SER A 154 -15.43 95.00 -19.41
CA SER A 154 -14.97 93.69 -18.92
C SER A 154 -15.87 93.17 -17.79
N VAL A 155 -15.90 91.85 -17.54
CA VAL A 155 -16.67 91.28 -16.41
C VAL A 155 -16.26 91.90 -15.07
N ALA A 156 -14.97 92.22 -14.90
CA ALA A 156 -14.46 92.88 -13.70
C ALA A 156 -14.94 94.34 -13.60
N GLU A 157 -15.04 95.06 -14.72
CA GLU A 157 -15.62 96.42 -14.77
C GLU A 157 -17.13 96.41 -14.55
N ALA A 158 -17.86 95.48 -15.16
CA ALA A 158 -19.30 95.32 -14.93
C ALA A 158 -19.60 94.97 -13.46
N LYS A 159 -18.79 94.11 -12.82
CA LYS A 159 -18.88 93.85 -11.38
C LYS A 159 -18.60 95.10 -10.54
N ARG A 160 -17.62 95.91 -10.92
CA ARG A 160 -17.28 97.16 -10.22
C ARG A 160 -18.38 98.21 -10.36
N GLN A 161 -18.97 98.36 -11.54
CA GLN A 161 -20.11 99.23 -11.78
C GLN A 161 -21.33 98.80 -10.96
N LEU A 162 -21.69 97.51 -10.98
CA LEU A 162 -22.81 97.01 -10.18
C LEU A 162 -22.63 97.24 -8.67
N VAL A 163 -21.40 97.12 -8.16
CA VAL A 163 -21.09 97.37 -6.73
C VAL A 163 -21.04 98.87 -6.41
N GLN A 164 -20.76 99.75 -7.39
CA GLN A 164 -20.86 101.20 -7.23
C GLN A 164 -22.30 101.72 -7.37
N ASP A 165 -23.14 101.03 -8.14
CA ASP A 165 -24.56 101.35 -8.37
C ASP A 165 -25.50 100.78 -7.28
N LEU A 166 -24.97 99.95 -6.38
CA LEU A 166 -25.60 99.46 -5.14
C LEU A 166 -25.25 100.37 -3.97
#